data_AF-A0A917AXX9-F1
#
_entry.id   AF-A0A917AXX9-F1
#
_cell.length_a   1.000
_cell.length_b   1.000
_cell.length_c   1.000
_cell.angle_alpha   90.00
_cell.angle_beta   90.00
_cell.angle_gamma   90.00
#
_symmetry.space_group_name_H-M   'P 1'
#
loop_
_entity.id
_entity.type
_entity.pdbx_description
1 polymer ?
#
loop_
_entity_poly.entity_id
_entity_poly.type
_entity_poly.pdbx_seq_one_letter_code
_entity_poly.pdbx_strand_id
1 'polypeptide(L)' 'MFSNIGIPGLILILILALIVFGPQKLPELGRSFGNMLKEFKKATGNLTDEIKEEAKEVKDAIQK' A
#
# COMPACT_ATOMS: atom_id res chain seq x y z
N MET A 1 -2.66 -24.14 -20.55
CA MET A 1 -3.22 -23.26 -21.60
C MET A 1 -3.24 -21.78 -21.20
N PHE A 2 -3.56 -21.42 -19.95
CA PHE A 2 -3.55 -20.01 -19.50
C PHE A 2 -2.17 -19.42 -19.17
N SER A 3 -1.16 -20.24 -18.84
CA SER A 3 0.19 -19.73 -18.48
C SER A 3 0.97 -19.13 -19.65
N ASN A 4 0.55 -19.34 -20.91
CA ASN A 4 1.15 -18.72 -22.10
C ASN A 4 0.56 -17.33 -22.42
N ILE A 5 -0.46 -16.90 -21.67
CA ILE A 5 -1.18 -15.66 -21.97
C ILE A 5 -0.39 -14.41 -21.53
N GLY A 6 0.54 -14.56 -20.59
CA GLY A 6 1.57 -13.57 -20.25
C GLY A 6 1.06 -12.13 -20.11
N ILE A 7 1.97 -11.18 -20.40
CA ILE A 7 1.64 -9.75 -20.48
C ILE A 7 0.54 -9.45 -21.52
N PRO A 8 0.49 -10.09 -22.71
CA PRO A 8 -0.53 -9.80 -23.70
C PRO A 8 -1.98 -9.96 -23.22
N GLY A 9 -2.30 -11.03 -22.49
CA GLY A 9 -3.67 -11.17 -21.99
C GLY A 9 -3.99 -10.32 -20.77
N LEU A 10 -2.99 -9.94 -19.98
CA LEU A 10 -3.18 -8.93 -18.94
C LEU A 10 -3.61 -7.60 -19.58
N ILE A 11 -3.00 -7.20 -20.70
CA ILE A 11 -3.39 -6.01 -21.47
C ILE A 11 -4.83 -6.14 -21.97
N LEU A 12 -5.24 -7.30 -22.48
CA LEU A 12 -6.60 -7.53 -22.96
C LEU A 12 -7.64 -7.33 -21.83
N ILE A 13 -7.38 -7.88 -20.65
CA ILE A 13 -8.23 -7.71 -19.46
C ILE A 13 -8.25 -6.23 -19.05
N LEU A 14 -7.10 -5.56 -19.08
CA LEU A 14 -6.99 -4.14 -18.77
C LEU A 14 -7.85 -3.31 -19.72
N ILE A 15 -7.82 -3.57 -21.02
CA ILE A 15 -8.68 -2.87 -21.99
C ILE A 15 -10.16 -3.07 -21.68
N LEU A 16 -10.60 -4.30 -21.39
CA LEU A 16 -11.99 -4.55 -21.00
C LEU A 16 -12.37 -3.81 -19.72
N ALA A 17 -11.51 -3.83 -18.70
CA ALA A 17 -11.71 -3.07 -17.48
C ALA A 17 -11.77 -1.56 -17.75
N LEU A 18 -10.95 -1.05 -18.67
CA LEU A 18 -10.95 0.35 -19.07
C LEU A 18 -12.20 0.77 -19.85
N ILE A 19 -12.82 -0.15 -20.60
CA ILE A 19 -14.11 0.14 -21.26
C ILE A 19 -15.22 0.28 -20.21
N VAL A 20 -15.22 -0.58 -19.18
CA VAL A 20 -16.23 -0.56 -18.11
C VAL A 20 -16.03 0.61 -17.14
N PHE A 21 -14.79 0.83 -16.69
CA PHE A 21 -14.47 1.82 -15.65
C PHE A 21 -13.95 3.16 -16.21
N GLY A 22 -13.36 3.17 -17.40
CA GLY A 22 -12.72 4.33 -18.01
C GLY A 22 -11.22 4.46 -17.68
N PRO A 23 -10.38 4.95 -18.61
CA PRO A 23 -8.93 5.12 -18.43
C PRO A 23 -8.54 6.15 -17.36
N GLN A 24 -9.43 7.08 -17.03
CA GLN A 24 -9.17 8.08 -16.00
C GLN A 24 -9.41 7.57 -14.58
N LYS A 25 -10.28 6.56 -14.40
CA LYS A 25 -10.65 6.07 -13.06
C LYS A 25 -9.57 5.22 -12.41
N LEU A 26 -8.82 4.41 -13.18
CA LEU A 26 -7.72 3.62 -12.60
C LEU A 26 -6.60 4.50 -12.00
N PRO A 27 -6.09 5.54 -12.67
CA PRO A 27 -5.13 6.47 -12.08
C PRO A 27 -5.69 7.26 -10.89
N GLU A 28 -6.95 7.68 -10.96
CA GLU A 28 -7.61 8.40 -9.88
C GLU A 28 -7.73 7.55 -8.61
N LEU A 29 -8.21 6.31 -8.75
CA LEU A 29 -8.25 5.32 -7.66
C LEU A 29 -6.86 5.02 -7.12
N GLY A 30 -5.86 4.86 -7.99
CA GLY A 30 -4.47 4.65 -7.59
C GLY A 30 -3.89 5.81 -6.79
N ARG A 31 -4.21 7.07 -7.15
CA ARG A 31 -3.78 8.26 -6.39
C ARG A 31 -4.43 8.30 -5.01
N SER A 32 -5.74 8.07 -4.93
CA SER A 32 -6.48 8.06 -3.66
C SER A 32 -6.01 6.94 -2.74
N PHE A 33 -5.85 5.73 -3.27
CA PHE A 33 -5.35 4.57 -2.52
C PHE A 33 -3.87 4.75 -2.13
N GLY A 34 -3.05 5.32 -3.02
CA GLY A 34 -1.65 5.63 -2.72
C GLY A 34 -1.50 6.65 -1.60
N ASN A 35 -2.34 7.68 -1.57
CA ASN A 35 -2.38 8.64 -0.47
C ASN A 35 -2.81 7.98 0.84
N MET A 36 -3.82 7.11 0.81
CA MET A 36 -4.23 6.31 1.97
C MET A 36 -3.07 5.43 2.49
N LEU A 37 -2.39 4.69 1.62
CA LEU A 37 -1.25 3.86 2.00
C LEU A 37 -0.08 4.69 2.56
N LYS A 38 0.14 5.88 2.02
CA LYS A 38 1.19 6.81 2.49
C LYS A 38 0.90 7.29 3.92
N GLU A 39 -0.32 7.75 4.18
CA GLU A 39 -0.73 8.19 5.51
C GLU A 39 -0.78 7.02 6.50
N PHE A 40 -1.26 5.84 6.07
CA PHE A 40 -1.23 4.62 6.87
C PHE A 40 0.19 4.25 7.28
N LYS A 41 1.13 4.21 6.33
CA LYS A 41 2.55 3.93 6.60
C LYS A 41 3.15 4.93 7.59
N LYS A 42 2.81 6.22 7.45
CA LYS A 42 3.30 7.27 8.34
C LYS A 42 2.76 7.09 9.76
N ALA A 43 1.46 6.84 9.89
CA ALA A 43 0.83 6.59 11.18
C ALA A 43 1.44 5.34 11.86
N THR A 44 1.55 4.21 11.14
CA THR A 44 2.15 2.99 11.68
C THR A 44 3.63 3.18 12.05
N GLY A 45 4.38 3.96 11.26
CA GLY A 45 5.78 4.29 11.55
C GLY A 45 5.91 5.04 12.87
N ASN A 46 5.18 6.14 13.03
CA ASN A 46 5.19 6.94 14.25
C ASN A 46 4.81 6.12 15.50
N LEU A 47 3.73 5.32 15.42
CA LEU A 47 3.33 4.44 16.51
C LEU A 47 4.43 3.43 16.88
N THR A 48 5.12 2.86 15.88
CA THR A 48 6.20 1.90 16.12
C THR A 48 7.39 2.55 16.81
N ASP A 49 7.70 3.79 16.44
CA ASP A 49 8.80 4.55 17.02
C ASP A 49 8.48 4.99 18.45
N GLU A 50 7.26 5.47 18.72
CA GLU A 50 6.76 5.80 20.07
C GLU A 50 6.82 4.58 21.00
N ILE A 51 6.30 3.42 20.56
CA ILE A 51 6.35 2.18 21.35
C ILE A 51 7.80 1.74 21.62
N LYS A 52 8.71 1.96 20.67
CA LYS A 52 10.14 1.63 20.85
C LYS A 52 10.81 2.54 21.87
N GLU A 53 10.50 3.84 21.86
CA GLU A 53 11.03 4.78 22.85
C GLU A 53 10.51 4.47 24.25
N GLU A 54 9.20 4.25 24.41
CA GLU A 54 8.60 3.86 25.70
C GLU A 54 9.19 2.53 26.21
N ALA A 55 9.35 1.53 25.33
CA ALA A 55 9.96 0.25 25.72
C ALA A 55 11.44 0.38 26.12
N LYS A 56 12.16 1.36 25.56
CA LYS A 56 13.54 1.65 25.92
C LYS A 56 13.62 2.33 27.29
N GLU A 57 12.78 3.32 27.56
CA GLU A 57 12.70 3.98 28.87
C GLU A 57 12.33 3.01 30.00
N VAL A 58 11.35 2.12 29.76
CA VAL A 58 10.97 1.09 30.72
C VAL A 58 12.13 0.11 30.98
N LYS A 59 12.88 -0.28 29.95
CA LYS A 59 14.07 -1.13 30.13
C LYS A 59 15.18 -0.45 30.92
N ASP A 60 15.46 0.81 30.63
CA ASP A 60 16.50 1.58 31.32
C ASP A 60 16.14 1.84 32.80
N ALA A 61 14.84 1.98 33.11
CA ALA A 61 14.34 2.11 34.48
C ALA A 61 14.38 0.80 35.30
N ILE A 62 14.28 -0.36 34.65
CA ILE A 62 14.34 -1.68 35.33
C ILE A 62 15.80 -2.12 35.53
N GLN A 63 16.73 -1.66 34.69
CA GLN A 63 18.14 -2.07 34.72
C GLN A 63 19.03 -1.21 35.65
N LYS A 64 18.46 -0.16 36.25
CA LYS A 64 19.12 0.76 37.19
C LYS A 64 18.68 0.48 38.62
#